data_AF-A0A7J8Z9P1-F1
#
_entry.id   AF-A0A7J8Z9P1-F1
#
_cell.length_a   1.000
_cell.length_b   1.000
_cell.length_c   1.000
_cell.angle_alpha   90.00
_cell.angle_beta   90.00
_cell.angle_gamma   90.00
#
_symmetry.space_group_name_H-M   'P 1'
#
loop_
_entity.id
_entity.type
_entity.pdbx_description
1 polymer ?
#
loop_
_entity_poly.entity_id
_entity_poly.type
_entity_poly.pdbx_seq_one_letter_code
_entity_poly.pdbx_strand_id
1 'polypeptide(L)'
;VYPHTHQVKICDFGSAKKLVPGEPNISYICSRYYRAPELIFGVMEYTTAIDMWSVGCVMAELLLGHPLFPGESGVDQLVEIIKILGTPTREEIKCMNPNYTEFKFPQIKAHPWHKLFHKQLPPEAVDLVSRLLQYSPKLRCTALEALAHPFFDDLRVPDLSLPNGRPLPSLFNFTAQGKSYFKIFTSYFIFESSWSVITHVNGYAELAGASTELRQRLVPEHART
;
A
#
# COMPACT_ATOMS: atom_id res chain seq x y z
N VAL A 1 4.51 16.21 6.73
CA VAL A 1 3.25 16.89 6.32
C VAL A 1 3.32 18.32 6.81
N TYR A 2 2.88 19.30 6.02
CA TYR A 2 2.72 20.67 6.51
C TYR A 2 1.29 20.80 7.09
N PRO A 3 1.10 20.74 8.41
CA PRO A 3 -0.23 20.56 9.02
C PRO A 3 -1.19 21.70 8.68
N HIS A 4 -0.69 22.90 8.44
CA HIS A 4 -1.53 24.06 8.13
C HIS A 4 -1.93 24.19 6.66
N THR A 5 -1.20 23.55 5.75
CA THR A 5 -1.44 23.63 4.29
C THR A 5 -1.84 22.29 3.68
N HIS A 6 -1.85 21.22 4.49
CA HIS A 6 -2.12 19.84 4.08
C HIS A 6 -1.24 19.39 2.90
N GLN A 7 -0.06 20.01 2.73
CA GLN A 7 0.90 19.59 1.70
C GLN A 7 1.65 18.35 2.17
N VAL A 8 1.68 17.35 1.30
CA VAL A 8 2.48 16.14 1.43
C VAL A 8 3.65 16.25 0.47
N LYS A 9 4.86 15.97 0.97
CA LYS A 9 6.08 15.87 0.16
C LYS A 9 6.71 14.52 0.42
N ILE A 10 7.10 13.85 -0.65
CA ILE A 10 7.85 12.60 -0.58
C ILE A 10 9.29 12.95 -0.25
N CYS A 11 9.91 12.13 0.58
CA CYS A 11 11.29 12.29 1.03
C CYS A 11 11.96 10.92 1.08
N ASP A 12 13.24 10.91 1.49
CA ASP A 12 14.04 9.71 1.70
C ASP A 12 14.20 8.84 0.44
N PHE A 13 14.98 9.35 -0.50
CA PHE A 13 15.32 8.66 -1.74
C PHE A 13 16.54 7.74 -1.60
N GLY A 14 16.93 7.37 -0.37
CA GLY A 14 18.15 6.58 -0.11
C GLY A 14 18.13 5.18 -0.74
N SER A 15 16.93 4.64 -0.99
CA SER A 15 16.73 3.35 -1.64
C SER A 15 16.18 3.48 -3.07
N ALA A 16 16.02 4.69 -3.59
CA ALA A 16 15.47 4.88 -4.93
C ALA A 16 16.45 4.45 -6.03
N LYS A 17 15.92 3.87 -7.11
CA LYS A 17 16.73 3.41 -8.25
C LYS A 17 15.99 3.61 -9.56
N LYS A 18 16.70 4.10 -10.58
CA LYS A 18 16.22 4.05 -11.96
C LYS A 18 16.26 2.61 -12.45
N LEU A 19 15.09 2.01 -12.64
CA LEU A 19 14.99 0.65 -13.17
C LEU A 19 15.28 0.64 -14.67
N VAL A 20 16.14 -0.28 -15.10
CA VAL A 20 16.47 -0.51 -16.51
C VAL A 20 15.97 -1.91 -16.88
N PRO A 21 15.12 -2.05 -17.92
CA PRO A 21 14.65 -3.37 -18.34
C PRO A 21 15.80 -4.32 -18.66
N GLY A 22 15.74 -5.55 -18.13
CA GLY A 22 16.78 -6.58 -18.28
C GLY A 22 17.94 -6.47 -17.27
N GLU A 23 18.00 -5.42 -16.46
CA GLU A 23 18.97 -5.32 -15.36
C GLU A 23 18.38 -5.86 -14.05
N PRO A 24 19.05 -6.81 -13.37
CA PRO A 24 18.58 -7.34 -12.10
C PRO A 24 18.71 -6.32 -10.96
N ASN A 25 17.79 -6.39 -10.01
CA ASN A 25 17.70 -5.52 -8.84
C ASN A 25 17.61 -6.35 -7.55
N ILE A 26 17.96 -5.73 -6.42
CA ILE A 26 17.83 -6.36 -5.10
C ILE A 26 16.34 -6.46 -4.77
N SER A 27 15.89 -7.68 -4.45
CA SER A 27 14.49 -7.98 -4.09
C SER A 27 14.18 -7.72 -2.62
N TYR A 28 15.16 -7.89 -1.73
CA TYR A 28 15.03 -7.57 -0.31
C TYR A 28 15.15 -6.06 -0.09
N ILE A 29 14.09 -5.35 -0.43
CA ILE A 29 13.99 -3.89 -0.32
C ILE A 29 12.58 -3.50 0.13
N CYS A 30 12.37 -2.21 0.45
CA CYS A 30 11.14 -1.67 1.05
C CYS A 30 10.92 -2.12 2.50
N SER A 31 10.33 -1.22 3.30
CA SER A 31 9.83 -1.57 4.63
C SER A 31 8.81 -2.70 4.56
N ARG A 32 8.93 -3.67 5.46
CA ARG A 32 8.26 -4.97 5.36
C ARG A 32 6.74 -4.89 5.16
N TYR A 33 6.03 -4.07 5.94
CA TYR A 33 4.57 -3.97 5.89
C TYR A 33 4.02 -3.43 4.56
N TYR A 34 4.88 -2.74 3.79
CA TYR A 34 4.55 -2.11 2.52
C TYR A 34 5.16 -2.86 1.33
N ARG A 35 5.87 -3.97 1.59
CA ARG A 35 6.59 -4.72 0.56
C ARG A 35 5.62 -5.49 -0.34
N ALA A 36 5.78 -5.29 -1.65
CA ALA A 36 5.01 -5.98 -2.68
C ALA A 36 5.28 -7.49 -2.69
N PRO A 37 4.27 -8.33 -3.00
CA PRO A 37 4.42 -9.79 -2.91
C PRO A 37 5.50 -10.33 -3.85
N GLU A 38 5.66 -9.79 -5.05
CA GLU A 38 6.69 -10.22 -6.00
C GLU A 38 8.13 -10.06 -5.46
N LEU A 39 8.36 -9.08 -4.58
CA LEU A 39 9.64 -8.91 -3.89
C LEU A 39 9.85 -10.02 -2.85
N ILE A 40 8.78 -10.47 -2.17
CA ILE A 40 8.81 -11.61 -1.26
C ILE A 40 9.07 -12.91 -2.02
N PHE A 41 8.51 -13.04 -3.24
CA PHE A 41 8.83 -14.11 -4.18
C PHE A 41 10.22 -14.00 -4.79
N GLY A 42 10.99 -12.96 -4.47
CA GLY A 42 12.40 -12.84 -4.88
C GLY A 42 12.61 -12.42 -6.33
N VAL A 43 11.63 -11.76 -6.98
CA VAL A 43 11.84 -11.26 -8.34
C VAL A 43 12.95 -10.20 -8.35
N MET A 44 13.85 -10.26 -9.34
CA MET A 44 14.92 -9.26 -9.52
C MET A 44 14.60 -8.24 -10.61
N GLU A 45 13.66 -8.57 -11.51
CA GLU A 45 13.20 -7.71 -12.61
C GLU A 45 11.78 -7.19 -12.32
N TYR A 46 11.61 -6.55 -11.17
CA TYR A 46 10.37 -5.84 -10.86
C TYR A 46 10.29 -4.51 -11.59
N THR A 47 9.09 -3.92 -11.55
CA THR A 47 8.82 -2.61 -12.12
C THR A 47 8.43 -1.64 -11.02
N THR A 48 8.17 -0.40 -11.43
CA THR A 48 7.60 0.65 -10.61
C THR A 48 6.23 0.33 -9.99
N ALA A 49 5.59 -0.78 -10.38
CA ALA A 49 4.35 -1.26 -9.78
C ALA A 49 4.49 -1.66 -8.30
N ILE A 50 5.71 -1.89 -7.78
CA ILE A 50 5.94 -2.14 -6.34
C ILE A 50 5.59 -0.92 -5.49
N ASP A 51 5.78 0.28 -6.03
CA ASP A 51 5.46 1.54 -5.38
C ASP A 51 3.93 1.68 -5.25
N MET A 52 3.19 1.28 -6.29
CA MET A 52 1.73 1.32 -6.29
C MET A 52 1.12 0.34 -5.27
N TRP A 53 1.76 -0.82 -5.05
CA TRP A 53 1.39 -1.70 -3.95
C TRP A 53 1.59 -1.01 -2.59
N SER A 54 2.75 -0.38 -2.39
CA SER A 54 3.06 0.36 -1.16
C SER A 54 2.05 1.48 -0.89
N VAL A 55 1.63 2.21 -1.93
CA VAL A 55 0.56 3.22 -1.84
C VAL A 55 -0.76 2.59 -1.41
N GLY A 56 -1.11 1.41 -1.93
CA GLY A 56 -2.27 0.63 -1.50
C GLY A 56 -2.22 0.27 -0.01
N CYS A 57 -1.06 -0.17 0.49
CA CYS A 57 -0.86 -0.47 1.91
C CYS A 57 -1.03 0.79 2.79
N VAL A 58 -0.43 1.92 2.39
CA VAL A 58 -0.56 3.20 3.12
C VAL A 58 -2.02 3.66 3.12
N MET A 59 -2.71 3.58 1.98
CA MET A 59 -4.12 3.97 1.89
C MET A 59 -5.00 3.09 2.79
N ALA A 60 -4.80 1.77 2.76
CA ALA A 60 -5.54 0.87 3.63
C ALA A 60 -5.27 1.14 5.12
N GLU A 61 -4.01 1.41 5.48
CA GLU A 61 -3.62 1.76 6.85
C GLU A 61 -4.26 3.08 7.31
N LEU A 62 -4.33 4.10 6.46
CA LEU A 62 -5.03 5.35 6.79
C LEU A 62 -6.53 5.12 7.06
N LEU A 63 -7.15 4.16 6.35
CA LEU A 63 -8.56 3.81 6.51
C LEU A 63 -8.82 2.91 7.74
N LEU A 64 -7.86 2.07 8.12
CA LEU A 64 -7.95 1.13 9.24
C LEU A 64 -7.45 1.72 10.58
N GLY A 65 -6.51 2.66 10.53
CA GLY A 65 -5.78 3.18 11.69
C GLY A 65 -4.61 2.29 12.14
N HIS A 66 -4.32 1.21 11.43
CA HIS A 66 -3.19 0.30 11.68
C HIS A 66 -2.72 -0.37 10.38
N PRO A 67 -1.50 -0.93 10.32
CA PRO A 67 -1.00 -1.61 9.13
C PRO A 67 -1.93 -2.73 8.68
N LEU A 68 -2.18 -2.83 7.37
CA LEU A 68 -3.01 -3.90 6.79
C LEU A 68 -2.30 -5.26 6.83
N PHE A 69 -0.99 -5.28 6.62
CA PHE A 69 -0.18 -6.50 6.56
C PHE A 69 0.98 -6.46 7.57
N PRO A 70 0.73 -6.72 8.86
CA PRO A 70 1.74 -6.60 9.91
C PRO A 70 2.58 -7.88 10.07
N GLY A 71 3.34 -8.29 9.04
CA GLY A 71 4.14 -9.54 9.08
C GLY A 71 5.43 -9.45 9.93
N GLU A 72 5.74 -10.47 10.71
CA GLU A 72 6.94 -10.50 11.57
C GLU A 72 8.22 -10.97 10.83
N SER A 73 8.05 -11.66 9.71
CA SER A 73 9.11 -12.11 8.79
C SER A 73 8.69 -11.94 7.33
N GLY A 74 9.57 -12.25 6.37
CA GLY A 74 9.20 -12.25 4.95
C GLY A 74 8.10 -13.28 4.63
N VAL A 75 8.13 -14.43 5.29
CA VAL A 75 7.11 -15.48 5.12
C VAL A 75 5.79 -15.05 5.78
N ASP A 76 5.85 -14.51 7.00
CA ASP A 76 4.64 -14.03 7.69
C ASP A 76 3.99 -12.87 6.94
N GLN A 77 4.78 -11.99 6.31
CA GLN A 77 4.25 -10.93 5.46
C GLN A 77 3.40 -11.50 4.33
N LEU A 78 3.83 -12.60 3.69
CA LEU A 78 3.04 -13.26 2.65
C LEU A 78 1.78 -13.92 3.23
N VAL A 79 1.85 -14.49 4.43
CA VAL A 79 0.69 -15.03 5.14
C VAL A 79 -0.35 -13.95 5.42
N GLU A 80 0.06 -12.77 5.89
CA GLU A 80 -0.86 -11.63 6.10
C GLU A 80 -1.53 -11.18 4.79
N ILE A 81 -0.78 -11.16 3.68
CA ILE A 81 -1.35 -10.84 2.37
C ILE A 81 -2.40 -11.88 1.95
N ILE A 82 -2.09 -13.18 2.10
CA ILE A 82 -2.99 -14.28 1.73
C ILE A 82 -4.27 -14.28 2.58
N LYS A 83 -4.22 -13.88 3.86
CA LYS A 83 -5.42 -13.76 4.71
C LYS A 83 -6.45 -12.78 4.13
N ILE A 84 -6.00 -11.75 3.41
CA ILE A 84 -6.86 -10.72 2.82
C ILE A 84 -7.18 -11.05 1.35
N LEU A 85 -6.17 -11.30 0.53
CA LEU A 85 -6.34 -11.50 -0.92
C LEU A 85 -6.70 -12.95 -1.30
N GLY A 86 -6.59 -13.89 -0.37
CA GLY A 86 -6.69 -15.32 -0.66
C GLY A 86 -5.40 -15.89 -1.23
N THR A 87 -5.38 -17.19 -1.50
CA THR A 87 -4.22 -17.85 -2.08
C THR A 87 -4.03 -17.42 -3.55
N PRO A 88 -2.83 -16.94 -3.95
CA PRO A 88 -2.60 -16.53 -5.33
C PRO A 88 -2.73 -17.74 -6.27
N THR A 89 -3.34 -17.49 -7.43
CA THR A 89 -3.42 -18.46 -8.52
C THR A 89 -2.04 -18.74 -9.11
N ARG A 90 -1.91 -19.84 -9.87
CA ARG A 90 -0.66 -20.19 -10.54
C ARG A 90 -0.23 -19.11 -11.54
N GLU A 91 -1.21 -18.52 -12.21
CA GLU A 91 -1.03 -17.44 -13.17
C GLU A 91 -0.50 -16.18 -12.47
N GLU A 92 -1.05 -15.82 -11.33
CA GLU A 92 -0.58 -14.69 -10.52
C GLU A 92 0.84 -14.91 -9.98
N ILE A 93 1.15 -16.11 -9.47
CA ILE A 93 2.52 -16.46 -9.03
C ILE A 93 3.49 -16.29 -10.20
N LYS A 94 3.14 -16.79 -11.39
CA LYS A 94 3.97 -16.65 -12.60
C LYS A 94 4.11 -15.20 -13.03
N CYS A 95 3.09 -14.36 -12.85
CA CYS A 95 3.18 -12.92 -13.10
C CYS A 95 4.08 -12.19 -12.09
N MET A 96 4.16 -12.65 -10.84
CA MET A 96 5.03 -12.08 -9.80
C MET A 96 6.48 -12.52 -9.98
N ASN A 97 6.74 -13.81 -10.18
CA ASN A 97 8.07 -14.33 -10.45
C ASN A 97 8.00 -15.55 -11.39
N PRO A 98 8.35 -15.41 -12.68
CA PRO A 98 8.31 -16.51 -13.65
C PRO A 98 9.23 -17.69 -13.32
N ASN A 99 10.30 -17.45 -12.57
CA ASN A 99 11.30 -18.46 -12.21
C ASN A 99 10.91 -19.23 -10.93
N TYR A 100 9.79 -18.88 -10.32
CA TYR A 100 9.35 -19.47 -9.07
C TYR A 100 8.56 -20.75 -9.34
N THR A 101 9.11 -21.91 -8.96
CA THR A 101 8.60 -23.24 -9.35
C THR A 101 7.93 -24.05 -8.23
N GLU A 102 8.08 -23.65 -6.97
CA GLU A 102 7.65 -24.44 -5.80
C GLU A 102 6.50 -23.79 -5.04
N PHE A 103 5.25 -24.27 -5.11
CA PHE A 103 4.31 -23.92 -4.03
C PHE A 103 3.25 -24.98 -3.72
N LYS A 104 3.08 -25.21 -2.42
CA LYS A 104 1.85 -25.72 -1.80
C LYS A 104 1.42 -24.75 -0.71
N PHE A 105 0.56 -23.80 -1.05
CA PHE A 105 -0.17 -23.04 -0.04
C PHE A 105 -1.44 -23.79 0.35
N PRO A 106 -1.90 -23.66 1.61
CA PRO A 106 -3.29 -23.95 1.91
C PRO A 106 -4.18 -23.06 1.04
N GLN A 107 -5.31 -23.60 0.58
CA GLN A 107 -6.27 -22.86 -0.22
C GLN A 107 -7.13 -21.99 0.71
N ILE A 108 -6.91 -20.68 0.65
CA ILE A 108 -7.58 -19.67 1.45
C ILE A 108 -8.39 -18.79 0.49
N LYS A 109 -9.66 -18.58 0.81
CA LYS A 109 -10.53 -17.68 0.04
C LYS A 109 -10.23 -16.24 0.40
N ALA A 110 -10.29 -15.35 -0.59
CA ALA A 110 -10.16 -13.92 -0.38
C ALA A 110 -11.19 -13.41 0.65
N HIS A 111 -10.73 -12.53 1.53
CA HIS A 111 -11.61 -11.82 2.44
C HIS A 111 -12.37 -10.74 1.65
N PRO A 112 -13.70 -10.64 1.76
CA PRO A 112 -14.43 -9.60 1.04
C PRO A 112 -14.01 -8.20 1.54
N TRP A 113 -13.54 -7.34 0.63
CA TRP A 113 -13.04 -6.00 0.96
C TRP A 113 -14.01 -5.15 1.78
N HIS A 114 -15.32 -5.24 1.51
CA HIS A 114 -16.34 -4.50 2.26
C HIS A 114 -16.48 -4.94 3.72
N LYS A 115 -15.97 -6.12 4.10
CA LYS A 115 -15.97 -6.63 5.49
C LYS A 115 -14.68 -6.29 6.25
N LEU A 116 -13.64 -5.88 5.53
CA LEU A 116 -12.35 -5.53 6.11
C LEU A 116 -12.43 -4.26 6.97
N PHE A 117 -13.32 -3.34 6.60
CA PHE A 117 -13.42 -2.05 7.24
C PHE A 117 -14.64 -2.01 8.19
N HIS A 118 -14.41 -1.68 9.46
CA HIS A 118 -15.42 -1.71 10.52
C HIS A 118 -16.46 -0.58 10.45
N LYS A 119 -16.21 0.45 9.63
CA LYS A 119 -17.09 1.61 9.42
C LYS A 119 -17.61 1.61 7.98
N GLN A 120 -18.74 2.27 7.75
CA GLN A 120 -19.17 2.60 6.38
C GLN A 120 -18.15 3.57 5.77
N LEU A 121 -17.18 3.01 5.06
CA LEU A 121 -16.26 3.77 4.23
C LEU A 121 -16.93 4.07 2.88
N PRO A 122 -16.52 5.17 2.21
CA PRO A 122 -16.91 5.40 0.82
C PRO A 122 -16.55 4.16 -0.03
N PRO A 123 -17.50 3.60 -0.82
CA PRO A 123 -17.23 2.46 -1.70
C PRO A 123 -16.04 2.69 -2.64
N GLU A 124 -15.83 3.94 -3.06
CA GLU A 124 -14.75 4.38 -3.94
C GLU A 124 -13.38 4.25 -3.26
N ALA A 125 -13.31 4.40 -1.94
CA ALA A 125 -12.07 4.21 -1.18
C ALA A 125 -11.67 2.73 -1.19
N VAL A 126 -12.64 1.85 -0.96
CA VAL A 126 -12.45 0.40 -0.99
C VAL A 126 -12.10 -0.08 -2.38
N ASP A 127 -12.77 0.44 -3.41
CA ASP A 127 -12.46 0.14 -4.82
C ASP A 127 -11.02 0.53 -5.17
N LEU A 128 -10.59 1.74 -4.83
CA LEU A 128 -9.22 2.19 -5.14
C LEU A 128 -8.16 1.31 -4.46
N VAL A 129 -8.33 0.97 -3.17
CA VAL A 129 -7.43 0.06 -2.45
C VAL A 129 -7.37 -1.31 -3.15
N SER A 130 -8.52 -1.85 -3.56
CA SER A 130 -8.58 -3.14 -4.24
C SER A 130 -7.85 -3.13 -5.59
N ARG A 131 -7.88 -1.99 -6.32
CA ARG A 131 -7.16 -1.82 -7.60
C ARG A 131 -5.65 -1.64 -7.42
N LEU A 132 -5.20 -1.16 -6.27
CA LEU A 132 -3.78 -1.02 -5.92
C LEU A 132 -3.19 -2.35 -5.43
N LEU A 133 -3.95 -3.09 -4.62
CA LEU A 133 -3.53 -4.32 -3.96
C LEU A 133 -3.88 -5.57 -4.77
N GLN A 134 -3.22 -5.70 -5.92
CA GLN A 134 -3.33 -6.86 -6.82
C GLN A 134 -2.04 -7.69 -6.80
N TYR A 135 -2.15 -9.03 -6.83
CA TYR A 135 -0.99 -9.91 -6.94
C TYR A 135 -0.22 -9.66 -8.23
N SER A 136 -0.93 -9.68 -9.37
CA SER A 136 -0.33 -9.41 -10.67
C SER A 136 0.09 -7.93 -10.77
N PRO A 137 1.40 -7.61 -10.89
CA PRO A 137 1.86 -6.22 -10.87
C PRO A 137 1.29 -5.39 -12.03
N LYS A 138 0.99 -6.05 -13.16
CA LYS A 138 0.40 -5.43 -14.36
C LYS A 138 -1.08 -5.05 -14.21
N LEU A 139 -1.77 -5.60 -13.21
CA LEU A 139 -3.18 -5.29 -12.95
C LEU A 139 -3.35 -4.16 -11.94
N ARG A 140 -2.27 -3.71 -11.30
CA ARG A 140 -2.31 -2.57 -10.38
C ARG A 140 -2.58 -1.30 -11.18
N CYS A 141 -3.45 -0.45 -10.66
CA CYS A 141 -3.65 0.86 -11.26
C CYS A 141 -2.35 1.68 -11.20
N THR A 142 -2.08 2.44 -12.25
CA THR A 142 -0.97 3.38 -12.33
C THR A 142 -1.24 4.61 -11.47
N ALA A 143 -0.21 5.40 -11.18
CA ALA A 143 -0.36 6.63 -10.42
C ALA A 143 -1.33 7.64 -11.08
N LEU A 144 -1.34 7.75 -12.42
CA LEU A 144 -2.30 8.62 -13.12
C LEU A 144 -3.73 8.09 -13.01
N GLU A 145 -3.94 6.78 -13.18
CA GLU A 145 -5.26 6.17 -13.03
C GLU A 145 -5.77 6.31 -11.60
N ALA A 146 -4.90 6.15 -10.60
CA ALA A 146 -5.23 6.38 -9.20
C ALA A 146 -5.62 7.85 -8.95
N LEU A 147 -4.86 8.83 -9.47
CA LEU A 147 -5.21 10.25 -9.34
C LEU A 147 -6.51 10.63 -10.06
N ALA A 148 -6.84 9.93 -11.14
CA ALA A 148 -8.08 10.10 -11.89
C ALA A 148 -9.28 9.36 -11.25
N HIS A 149 -9.05 8.54 -10.23
CA HIS A 149 -10.08 7.71 -9.60
C HIS A 149 -11.22 8.56 -8.99
N PRO A 150 -12.49 8.08 -9.00
CA PRO A 150 -13.63 8.78 -8.41
C PRO A 150 -13.49 9.11 -6.92
N PHE A 151 -12.66 8.34 -6.19
CA PHE A 151 -12.34 8.61 -4.80
C PHE A 151 -11.80 10.05 -4.57
N PHE A 152 -11.20 10.66 -5.59
CA PHE A 152 -10.68 12.03 -5.53
C PHE A 152 -11.57 13.06 -6.24
N ASP A 153 -12.82 12.73 -6.60
CA ASP A 153 -13.73 13.66 -7.28
C ASP A 153 -14.04 14.90 -6.45
N ASP A 154 -14.21 14.75 -5.14
CA ASP A 154 -14.46 15.88 -4.23
C ASP A 154 -13.33 16.91 -4.31
N LEU A 155 -12.08 16.49 -4.51
CA LEU A 155 -10.92 17.38 -4.66
C LEU A 155 -10.96 18.21 -5.96
N ARG A 156 -11.84 17.87 -6.90
CA ARG A 156 -12.03 18.55 -8.18
C ARG A 156 -13.18 19.55 -8.13
N VAL A 157 -13.95 19.57 -7.04
CA VAL A 157 -15.02 20.54 -6.83
C VAL A 157 -14.41 21.94 -6.72
N PRO A 158 -14.86 22.92 -7.55
CA PRO A 158 -14.42 24.30 -7.44
C PRO A 158 -14.67 24.85 -6.04
N ASP A 159 -13.76 25.70 -5.55
CA ASP A 159 -13.87 26.37 -4.25
C ASP A 159 -13.89 25.45 -3.01
N LEU A 160 -13.61 24.15 -3.17
CA LEU A 160 -13.41 23.26 -2.03
C LEU A 160 -12.27 23.80 -1.15
N SER A 161 -12.55 23.87 0.14
CA SER A 161 -11.61 24.34 1.16
C SER A 161 -11.27 23.22 2.14
N LEU A 162 -10.09 23.33 2.75
CA LEU A 162 -9.68 22.48 3.84
C LEU A 162 -10.63 22.63 5.05
N PRO A 163 -10.68 21.66 5.97
CA PRO A 163 -11.51 21.76 7.17
C PRO A 163 -11.23 23.00 8.04
N ASN A 164 -10.02 23.58 7.92
CA ASN A 164 -9.62 24.80 8.61
C ASN A 164 -10.00 26.10 7.85
N GLY A 165 -10.80 26.00 6.78
CA GLY A 165 -11.25 27.12 5.94
C GLY A 165 -10.22 27.66 4.95
N ARG A 166 -9.00 27.09 4.90
CA ARG A 166 -7.97 27.50 3.93
C ARG A 166 -8.19 26.86 2.56
N PRO A 167 -7.71 27.45 1.47
CA PRO A 167 -7.76 26.81 0.15
C PRO A 167 -6.93 25.52 0.15
N LEU A 168 -7.32 24.59 -0.71
CA LEU A 168 -6.51 23.41 -1.03
C LEU A 168 -5.14 23.83 -1.58
N PRO A 169 -4.08 23.01 -1.38
CA PRO A 169 -2.83 23.20 -2.10
C PRO A 169 -3.04 23.03 -3.60
N SER A 170 -2.07 23.47 -4.42
CA SER A 170 -2.15 23.26 -5.87
C SER A 170 -2.16 21.77 -6.22
N LEU A 171 -3.30 21.25 -6.68
CA LEU A 171 -3.49 19.83 -7.06
C LEU A 171 -3.38 19.58 -8.57
N PHE A 172 -3.65 20.60 -9.40
CA PHE A 172 -3.84 20.43 -10.85
C PHE A 172 -2.75 21.10 -11.71
N ASN A 173 -1.64 21.52 -11.11
CA ASN A 173 -0.48 22.13 -11.80
C ASN A 173 0.41 21.08 -12.50
N PHE A 174 -0.19 20.20 -13.30
CA PHE A 174 0.52 19.16 -14.03
C PHE A 174 1.43 19.76 -15.11
N THR A 175 2.74 19.58 -14.99
CA THR A 175 3.68 19.91 -16.06
C THR A 175 3.64 18.83 -17.15
N ALA A 176 3.96 19.20 -18.41
CA ALA A 176 4.07 18.24 -19.51
C ALA A 176 5.07 17.11 -19.18
N GLN A 177 6.18 17.49 -18.54
CA GLN A 177 7.17 16.54 -18.02
C GLN A 177 6.61 15.70 -16.87
N GLY A 178 5.84 16.28 -15.96
CA GLY A 178 5.18 15.60 -14.83
C GLY A 178 4.21 14.52 -15.29
N LYS A 179 3.40 14.77 -16.32
CA LYS A 179 2.52 13.76 -16.95
C LYS A 179 3.30 12.56 -17.49
N SER A 180 4.46 12.81 -18.09
CA SER A 180 5.39 11.76 -18.54
C SER A 180 6.13 11.08 -17.38
N TYR A 181 6.48 11.83 -16.34
CA TYR A 181 7.13 11.33 -15.13
C TYR A 181 6.18 10.59 -14.20
N PHE A 182 4.86 10.66 -14.31
CA PHE A 182 4.00 9.76 -13.51
C PHE A 182 4.24 8.27 -13.85
N LYS A 183 4.83 7.97 -15.01
CA LYS A 183 5.37 6.63 -15.33
C LYS A 183 6.68 6.30 -14.59
N ILE A 184 7.36 7.32 -14.05
CA ILE A 184 8.72 7.30 -13.47
C ILE A 184 8.72 7.70 -11.97
N PHE A 185 7.70 8.39 -11.46
CA PHE A 185 7.61 8.85 -10.06
C PHE A 185 7.34 7.68 -9.11
N THR A 186 6.79 6.60 -9.68
CA THR A 186 6.75 5.25 -9.15
C THR A 186 8.11 4.51 -9.26
N SER A 187 9.21 5.19 -9.62
CA SER A 187 10.58 4.64 -9.65
C SER A 187 11.40 5.07 -8.45
N TYR A 188 10.80 5.79 -7.51
CA TYR A 188 11.50 6.46 -6.42
C TYR A 188 10.90 6.21 -5.03
N PHE A 189 9.84 5.41 -4.89
CA PHE A 189 9.34 5.04 -3.56
C PHE A 189 9.97 3.76 -3.06
N ILE A 190 10.88 3.91 -2.11
CA ILE A 190 11.14 2.84 -1.16
C ILE A 190 11.03 3.50 0.21
N PHE A 191 9.83 3.43 0.80
CA PHE A 191 9.52 4.05 2.07
C PHE A 191 10.30 3.33 3.20
N GLU A 192 11.18 4.05 3.88
CA GLU A 192 11.80 3.66 5.16
C GLU A 192 11.30 4.51 6.34
N SER A 193 10.39 5.46 6.12
CA SER A 193 9.98 6.42 7.16
C SER A 193 8.51 6.32 7.55
N SER A 194 8.03 5.11 7.85
CA SER A 194 6.65 4.83 8.29
C SER A 194 6.28 5.54 9.60
N TRP A 195 7.24 5.97 10.42
CA TRP A 195 6.93 6.50 11.74
C TRP A 195 6.51 8.00 11.78
N SER A 196 6.94 8.82 10.82
CA SER A 196 6.73 10.28 10.90
C SER A 196 5.45 10.79 10.24
N VAL A 197 4.87 10.04 9.29
CA VAL A 197 3.58 10.42 8.66
C VAL A 197 2.39 9.95 9.51
N ILE A 198 2.53 8.80 10.17
CA ILE A 198 1.45 8.13 10.91
C ILE A 198 1.13 8.87 12.23
N THR A 199 2.14 9.41 12.91
CA THR A 199 1.94 10.15 14.17
C THR A 199 1.10 11.42 14.03
N HIS A 200 1.01 12.03 12.84
CA HIS A 200 0.17 13.22 12.62
C HIS A 200 -1.26 12.90 12.16
N VAL A 201 -1.49 11.74 11.53
CA VAL A 201 -2.84 11.29 11.17
C VAL A 201 -3.57 10.70 12.37
N ASN A 202 -2.83 10.14 13.34
CA ASN A 202 -3.37 9.61 14.59
C ASN A 202 -4.14 10.62 15.47
N GLY A 203 -4.02 11.93 15.22
CA GLY A 203 -4.90 12.94 15.83
C GLY A 203 -6.40 12.76 15.50
N TYR A 204 -6.74 11.96 14.49
CA TYR A 204 -8.12 11.56 14.17
C TYR A 204 -8.51 10.17 14.71
N ALA A 205 -7.56 9.35 15.16
CA ALA A 205 -7.77 7.95 15.55
C ALA A 205 -7.95 7.73 17.06
N GLU A 206 -7.76 8.76 17.90
CA GLU A 206 -7.93 8.71 19.37
C GLU A 206 -9.36 8.43 19.87
N LEU A 207 -10.32 8.11 18.98
CA LEU A 207 -11.72 7.83 19.35
C LEU A 207 -12.16 6.35 19.22
N ALA A 208 -11.25 5.41 18.95
CA ALA A 208 -11.61 3.99 18.84
C ALA A 208 -10.80 3.11 19.80
N GLY A 209 -11.13 3.21 21.09
CA GLY A 209 -10.50 2.44 22.16
C GLY A 209 -10.90 0.96 22.21
N ALA A 210 -9.86 0.14 22.34
CA ALA A 210 -9.69 -1.04 23.21
C ALA A 210 -10.67 -2.24 23.18
N SER A 211 -10.08 -3.43 22.99
CA SER A 211 -10.12 -4.47 24.03
C SER A 211 -8.93 -5.43 23.90
N THR A 212 -8.11 -5.44 24.96
CA THR A 212 -6.84 -6.19 25.11
C THR A 212 -7.07 -7.65 25.57
N GLU A 213 -8.33 -8.09 25.69
CA GLU A 213 -8.66 -9.36 26.36
C GLU A 213 -8.59 -10.60 25.44
N LEU A 214 -8.58 -10.43 24.11
CA LEU A 214 -8.50 -11.56 23.16
C LEU A 214 -7.07 -12.09 22.97
N ARG A 215 -6.04 -11.30 23.31
CA ARG A 215 -4.62 -11.70 23.17
C ARG A 215 -4.19 -12.77 24.18
N GLN A 216 -4.87 -12.90 25.32
CA GLN A 216 -4.45 -13.81 26.38
C GLN A 216 -4.99 -15.24 26.24
N ARG A 217 -5.90 -15.50 25.30
CA ARG A 217 -6.57 -16.82 25.17
C ARG A 217 -6.02 -17.74 24.09
N LEU A 218 -5.08 -17.28 23.26
CA LEU A 218 -4.65 -18.03 22.07
C LEU A 218 -3.15 -18.36 22.00
N VAL A 219 -2.37 -18.05 23.05
CA VAL A 219 -0.94 -18.35 23.09
C VAL A 219 -0.66 -19.46 24.10
N PRO A 220 -0.32 -20.68 23.68
CA PRO A 220 0.10 -21.73 24.59
C PRO A 220 1.49 -21.43 25.18
N GLU A 221 1.69 -21.82 26.44
CA GLU A 221 2.81 -21.40 27.34
C GLU A 221 4.23 -21.66 26.84
N HIS A 222 4.42 -22.49 25.82
CA HIS A 222 5.75 -22.88 25.31
C HIS A 222 6.33 -21.93 24.26
N ALA A 223 5.57 -20.93 23.79
CA ALA A 223 6.03 -19.96 22.80
C ALA A 223 6.57 -18.64 23.40
N ARG A 224 6.95 -18.65 24.69
CA ARG A 224 7.60 -17.50 25.36
C ARG A 224 9.09 -17.79 25.57
N THR A 225 9.88 -17.71 24.50
CA THR A 225 11.33 -17.47 24.55
C THR A 225 11.78 -16.89 23.23
#